data_AF-A0A7G5XYT3-F1
#
_entry.id   AF-A0A7G5XYT3-F1
#
_cell.length_a   1.000
_cell.length_b   1.000
_cell.length_c   1.000
_cell.angle_alpha   90.00
_cell.angle_beta   90.00
_cell.angle_gamma   90.00
#
_symmetry.space_group_name_H-M   'P 1'
#
loop_
_entity.id
_entity.type
_entity.pdbx_description
1 polymer ?
#
loop_
_entity_poly.entity_id
_entity_poly.type
_entity_poly.pdbx_seq_one_letter_code
_entity_poly.pdbx_strand_id
1 'polypeptide(L)'
;MARLLSSERFGLSRPRVAPAVWRLVRAQAGVLERNVSPKVTAEYKRSAITNVGELARMVRERVPELAEHDAVRFAGATVMVTGATWTHSQPSAAMLAVYETDPEPAAMRLDFTDTLRQLLEVLLTGLLARASG
;
A
#
# COMPACT_ATOMS: atom_id res chain seq x y z
N MET A 1 -8.41 -44.21 -2.23
CA MET A 1 -9.83 -44.19 -2.67
C MET A 1 -10.70 -43.63 -1.53
N ALA A 2 -10.87 -42.30 -1.48
CA ALA A 2 -11.90 -41.52 -0.72
C ALA A 2 -11.44 -40.04 -0.70
N ARG A 3 -11.89 -39.20 -1.65
CA ARG A 3 -12.95 -38.17 -1.53
C ARG A 3 -12.72 -37.15 -0.40
N LEU A 4 -12.34 -35.91 -0.70
CA LEU A 4 -13.21 -34.78 -1.11
C LEU A 4 -14.30 -34.44 -0.08
N LEU A 5 -13.99 -33.50 0.84
CA LEU A 5 -14.89 -32.54 1.53
C LEU A 5 -13.94 -31.51 2.21
N SER A 6 -14.06 -30.19 2.20
CA SER A 6 -14.97 -29.22 1.58
C SER A 6 -14.26 -27.86 1.73
N SER A 7 -13.84 -27.22 0.63
CA SER A 7 -13.38 -25.82 0.66
C SER A 7 -14.47 -24.84 0.21
N GLU A 8 -15.72 -25.28 0.10
CA GLU A 8 -16.85 -24.49 -0.43
C GLU A 8 -17.71 -23.81 0.65
N ARG A 9 -17.13 -23.17 1.67
CA ARG A 9 -17.95 -22.44 2.67
C ARG A 9 -17.61 -20.97 2.92
N PHE A 10 -16.75 -20.36 2.12
CA PHE A 10 -16.62 -18.90 2.14
C PHE A 10 -16.60 -18.35 0.72
N GLY A 11 -17.80 -18.01 0.24
CA GLY A 11 -18.07 -17.33 -1.02
C GLY A 11 -17.58 -15.89 -1.02
N LEU A 12 -16.27 -15.70 -0.90
CA LEU A 12 -15.61 -14.45 -1.27
C LEU A 12 -14.96 -14.68 -2.63
N SER A 13 -15.72 -14.33 -3.68
CA SER A 13 -15.20 -14.15 -5.04
C SER A 13 -13.92 -13.34 -4.95
N ARG A 14 -12.77 -13.99 -5.19
CA ARG A 14 -11.47 -13.31 -5.29
C ARG A 14 -11.64 -12.10 -6.22
N PRO A 15 -11.33 -10.87 -5.79
CA PRO A 15 -11.46 -9.72 -6.66
C PRO A 15 -10.56 -9.94 -7.88
N ARG A 16 -11.17 -9.98 -9.07
CA ARG A 16 -10.49 -10.08 -10.37
C ARG A 16 -9.78 -8.77 -10.70
N VAL A 17 -8.88 -8.31 -9.86
CA VAL A 17 -7.92 -7.29 -10.30
C VAL A 17 -6.83 -8.04 -11.05
N ALA A 18 -6.77 -7.83 -12.37
CA ALA A 18 -5.93 -8.61 -13.28
C ALA A 18 -4.47 -8.67 -12.76
N PRO A 19 -3.78 -9.83 -12.81
CA PRO A 19 -2.39 -9.98 -12.31
C PRO A 19 -1.41 -8.91 -12.80
N ALA A 20 -1.70 -8.29 -13.96
CA ALA A 20 -0.94 -7.19 -14.53
C ALA A 20 -0.94 -5.93 -13.64
N VAL A 21 -2.06 -5.52 -13.03
CA VAL A 21 -2.07 -4.32 -12.17
C VAL A 21 -1.18 -4.53 -10.94
N TRP A 22 -1.21 -5.73 -10.36
CA TRP A 22 -0.37 -6.07 -9.21
C TRP A 22 1.11 -6.17 -9.60
N ARG A 23 1.42 -6.59 -10.83
CA ARG A 23 2.78 -6.59 -11.35
C ARG A 23 3.30 -5.18 -11.59
N LEU A 24 2.45 -4.25 -12.01
CA LEU A 24 2.79 -2.83 -12.17
C LEU A 24 2.93 -2.13 -10.82
N VAL A 25 2.09 -2.46 -9.84
CA VAL A 25 2.21 -1.99 -8.45
C VAL A 25 3.51 -2.52 -7.79
N ARG A 26 3.93 -3.74 -8.14
CA ARG A 26 5.23 -4.31 -7.70
C ARG A 26 6.43 -3.76 -8.47
N ALA A 27 6.24 -3.28 -9.70
CA ALA A 27 7.30 -2.59 -10.42
C ALA A 27 7.55 -1.25 -9.72
N GLN A 28 8.77 -1.00 -9.25
CA GLN A 28 9.12 0.29 -8.68
C GLN A 28 8.77 1.41 -9.66
N ALA A 29 8.29 2.55 -9.17
CA ALA A 29 7.82 3.66 -10.02
C ALA A 29 8.85 4.07 -11.10
N GLY A 30 10.15 4.02 -10.77
CA GLY A 30 11.24 4.32 -11.71
C GLY A 30 11.42 3.28 -12.84
N VAL A 31 11.00 2.03 -12.64
CA VAL A 31 10.96 1.02 -13.71
C VAL A 31 9.84 1.34 -14.67
N LEU A 32 8.67 1.74 -14.16
CA LEU A 32 7.53 2.08 -15.01
C LEU A 32 7.84 3.30 -15.90
N GLU A 33 8.36 4.37 -15.31
CA GLU A 33 8.66 5.63 -15.99
C GLU A 33 9.68 5.49 -17.13
N ARG A 34 10.58 4.50 -17.04
CA ARG A 34 11.61 4.22 -18.07
C ARG A 34 11.11 3.30 -19.19
N ASN A 35 9.97 2.64 -19.02
CA ASN A 35 9.46 1.62 -19.96
C ASN A 35 8.14 2.00 -20.65
N VAL A 36 7.59 3.18 -20.36
CA VAL A 36 6.37 3.70 -20.99
C VAL A 36 6.64 4.99 -21.76
N SER A 37 5.77 5.31 -22.72
CA SER A 37 5.92 6.55 -23.48
C SER A 37 5.68 7.77 -22.58
N PRO A 38 6.29 8.94 -22.90
CA PRO A 38 6.07 10.17 -22.13
C PRO A 38 4.59 10.55 -22.00
N LYS A 39 3.79 10.27 -23.05
CA LYS A 39 2.34 10.51 -23.03
C LYS A 39 1.64 9.68 -21.95
N VAL A 40 1.95 8.38 -21.87
CA VAL A 40 1.40 7.47 -20.85
C VAL A 40 1.85 7.88 -19.45
N THR A 41 3.12 8.27 -19.29
CA THR A 41 3.63 8.81 -18.01
C THR A 41 2.87 10.06 -17.58
N ALA A 42 2.62 11.00 -18.51
CA ALA A 42 1.89 12.22 -18.20
C ALA A 42 0.42 11.96 -17.80
N GLU A 43 -0.27 11.07 -18.52
CA GLU A 43 -1.64 10.65 -18.19
C GLU A 43 -1.71 9.97 -16.82
N TYR A 44 -0.77 9.06 -16.54
CA TYR A 44 -0.64 8.40 -15.24
C TYR A 44 -0.43 9.43 -14.11
N LYS A 45 0.50 10.38 -14.28
CA LYS A 45 0.78 11.41 -13.26
C LYS A 45 -0.43 12.30 -13.00
N ARG A 46 -1.19 12.69 -14.03
CA ARG A 46 -2.43 13.47 -13.85
C ARG A 46 -3.47 12.70 -13.04
N SER A 47 -3.68 11.43 -13.38
CA SER A 47 -4.61 10.57 -12.62
C SER A 47 -4.14 10.40 -11.16
N ALA A 48 -2.84 10.24 -10.94
CA ALA A 48 -2.28 10.16 -9.59
C ALA A 48 -2.53 11.45 -8.79
N ILE A 49 -2.37 12.63 -9.40
CA ILE A 49 -2.67 13.92 -8.75
C ILE A 49 -4.14 14.00 -8.35
N THR A 50 -5.07 13.65 -9.25
CA THR A 50 -6.50 13.64 -8.95
C THR A 50 -6.82 12.70 -7.78
N ASN A 51 -6.27 11.49 -7.79
CA ASN A 51 -6.53 10.51 -6.73
C ASN A 51 -5.96 10.95 -5.37
N VAL A 52 -4.78 11.58 -5.35
CA VAL A 52 -4.21 12.16 -4.13
C VAL A 52 -5.08 13.30 -3.61
N GLY A 53 -5.61 14.15 -4.49
CA GLY A 53 -6.54 15.21 -4.12
C GLY A 53 -7.82 14.68 -3.47
N GLU A 54 -8.43 13.64 -4.05
CA GLU A 54 -9.60 12.98 -3.48
C GLU A 54 -9.31 12.34 -2.11
N LEU A 55 -8.17 11.68 -1.97
CA LEU A 55 -7.76 11.11 -0.68
C LEU A 55 -7.54 12.21 0.36
N ALA A 56 -6.91 13.32 0.00
CA ALA A 56 -6.72 14.47 0.89
C ALA A 56 -8.06 15.06 1.35
N ARG A 57 -9.05 15.16 0.45
CA ARG A 57 -10.42 15.57 0.80
C ARG A 57 -11.03 14.62 1.83
N MET A 58 -10.98 13.30 1.59
CA MET A 58 -11.51 12.30 2.51
C MET A 58 -10.82 12.34 3.88
N VAL A 59 -9.50 12.58 3.91
CA VAL A 59 -8.75 12.73 5.16
C VAL A 59 -9.28 13.92 5.95
N ARG A 60 -9.50 15.07 5.32
CA ARG A 60 -10.02 16.26 5.99
C ARG A 60 -11.45 16.13 6.48
N GLU A 61 -12.27 15.31 5.82
CA GLU A 61 -13.61 14.98 6.31
C GLU A 61 -13.58 14.22 7.64
N ARG A 62 -12.45 13.55 7.95
CA ARG A 62 -12.28 12.76 9.18
C ARG A 62 -11.35 13.41 10.21
N VAL A 63 -10.47 14.30 9.74
CA VAL A 63 -9.49 15.02 10.55
C VAL A 63 -9.55 16.50 10.15
N PRO A 64 -10.62 17.22 10.53
CA PRO A 64 -10.83 18.61 10.10
C PRO A 64 -9.76 19.58 10.62
N GLU A 65 -9.05 19.22 11.68
CA GLU A 65 -7.94 19.97 12.27
C GLU A 65 -6.70 19.99 11.38
N LEU A 66 -6.60 19.06 10.41
CA LEU A 66 -5.47 19.00 9.49
C LEU A 66 -5.61 20.05 8.38
N ALA A 67 -4.61 20.93 8.28
CA ALA A 67 -4.53 21.93 7.23
C ALA A 67 -4.52 21.28 5.83
N GLU A 68 -5.10 21.97 4.84
CA GLU A 68 -5.22 21.46 3.46
C GLU A 68 -3.90 20.99 2.86
N HIS A 69 -2.86 21.81 3.00
CA HIS A 69 -1.53 21.46 2.53
C HIS A 69 -1.00 20.17 3.17
N ASP A 70 -1.24 19.98 4.47
CA ASP A 70 -0.77 18.80 5.20
C ASP A 70 -1.62 17.57 4.92
N ALA A 71 -2.90 17.73 4.59
CA ALA A 71 -3.73 16.64 4.08
C ALA A 71 -3.25 16.11 2.73
N VAL A 72 -2.82 16.99 1.82
CA VAL A 72 -2.21 16.58 0.54
C VAL A 72 -0.89 15.86 0.76
N ARG A 73 -0.04 16.36 1.67
CA ARG A 73 1.21 15.67 2.07
C ARG A 73 0.92 14.28 2.63
N PHE A 74 -0.05 14.18 3.55
CA PHE A 74 -0.44 12.91 4.17
C PHE A 74 -0.99 11.92 3.13
N ALA A 75 -1.85 12.36 2.22
CA ALA A 75 -2.40 11.53 1.15
C ALA A 75 -1.30 11.00 0.21
N GLY A 76 -0.37 11.86 -0.21
CA GLY A 76 0.78 11.45 -1.01
C GLY A 76 1.68 10.43 -0.28
N ALA A 77 1.98 10.70 0.99
CA ALA A 77 2.74 9.76 1.84
C ALA A 77 2.02 8.42 2.01
N THR A 78 0.70 8.44 2.17
CA THR A 78 -0.13 7.24 2.27
C THR A 78 0.04 6.33 1.07
N VAL A 79 0.01 6.88 -0.15
CA VAL A 79 0.23 6.11 -1.38
C VAL A 79 1.63 5.49 -1.41
N MET A 80 2.66 6.26 -1.07
CA MET A 80 4.05 5.78 -1.07
C MET A 80 4.27 4.67 -0.04
N VAL A 81 3.81 4.88 1.19
CA VAL A 81 3.95 3.92 2.28
C VAL A 81 3.16 2.64 1.98
N THR A 82 1.93 2.76 1.48
CA THR A 82 1.13 1.58 1.07
C THR A 82 1.89 0.72 0.06
N GLY A 83 2.49 1.31 -0.97
CA GLY A 83 3.28 0.58 -1.96
C GLY A 83 4.55 -0.05 -1.38
N ALA A 84 5.27 0.68 -0.53
CA ALA A 84 6.46 0.17 0.14
C ALA A 84 6.12 -0.99 1.09
N THR A 85 5.14 -0.81 1.98
CA THR A 85 4.73 -1.83 2.95
C THR A 85 4.23 -3.07 2.23
N TRP A 86 3.40 -2.93 1.19
CA TRP A 86 2.94 -4.08 0.39
C TRP A 86 4.10 -4.84 -0.24
N THR A 87 5.09 -4.13 -0.80
CA THR A 87 6.23 -4.80 -1.44
C THR A 87 7.03 -5.65 -0.44
N HIS A 88 7.23 -5.15 0.78
CA HIS A 88 8.02 -5.82 1.81
C HIS A 88 7.24 -6.86 2.62
N SER A 89 5.91 -6.76 2.67
CA SER A 89 5.05 -7.71 3.38
C SER A 89 4.67 -8.94 2.53
N GLN A 90 5.25 -9.10 1.35
CA GLN A 90 4.93 -10.15 0.39
C GLN A 90 6.12 -11.11 0.21
N PRO A 91 6.43 -11.94 1.22
CA PRO A 91 7.58 -12.84 1.16
C PRO A 91 7.45 -13.85 0.01
N SER A 92 8.58 -14.18 -0.60
CA SER A 92 8.66 -15.28 -1.57
C SER A 92 8.54 -16.64 -0.86
N ALA A 93 8.25 -17.70 -1.62
CA ALA A 93 8.23 -19.06 -1.08
C ALA A 93 9.57 -19.45 -0.41
N ALA A 94 10.69 -18.99 -0.96
CA ALA A 94 12.01 -19.22 -0.37
C ALA A 94 12.16 -18.53 1.01
N MET A 95 11.70 -17.27 1.14
CA MET A 95 11.74 -16.57 2.43
C MET A 95 10.79 -17.18 3.47
N LEU A 96 9.65 -17.72 3.04
CA LEU A 96 8.74 -18.44 3.94
C LEU A 96 9.41 -19.68 4.52
N ALA A 97 10.11 -20.47 3.71
CA ALA A 97 10.85 -21.63 4.19
C ALA A 97 11.97 -21.26 5.20
N VAL A 98 12.63 -20.12 5.00
CA VAL A 98 13.59 -19.58 5.98
C VAL A 98 12.87 -19.25 7.29
N TYR A 99 11.76 -18.52 7.24
CA TYR A 99 11.02 -18.13 8.46
C TYR A 99 10.46 -19.32 9.25
N GLU A 100 10.20 -20.45 8.60
CA GLU A 100 9.75 -21.69 9.27
C GLU A 100 10.86 -22.38 10.07
N THR A 101 12.13 -22.12 9.73
CA THR A 101 13.29 -22.85 10.30
C THR A 101 14.20 -21.97 11.15
N ASP A 102 14.18 -20.65 10.95
CA ASP A 102 15.01 -19.69 11.67
C ASP A 102 14.17 -18.53 12.24
N PRO A 103 14.02 -18.46 13.58
CA PRO A 103 13.25 -17.40 14.24
C PRO A 103 13.83 -15.99 14.07
N GLU A 104 15.16 -15.84 13.86
CA GLU A 104 15.79 -14.52 13.83
C GLU A 104 15.37 -13.70 12.58
N PRO A 105 15.43 -14.23 11.34
CA PRO A 105 14.85 -13.57 10.17
C PRO A 105 13.32 -13.46 10.25
N ALA A 106 12.65 -14.43 10.87
CA ALA A 106 11.18 -14.42 11.00
C ALA A 106 10.67 -13.24 11.82
N ALA A 107 11.45 -12.77 12.80
CA ALA A 107 11.11 -11.60 13.61
C ALA A 107 11.00 -10.29 12.79
N MET A 108 11.63 -10.23 11.61
CA MET A 108 11.57 -9.08 10.70
C MET A 108 10.40 -9.16 9.71
N ARG A 109 9.56 -10.21 9.77
CA ARG A 109 8.41 -10.36 8.89
C ARG A 109 7.35 -9.30 9.21
N LEU A 110 7.07 -8.46 8.23
CA LEU A 110 6.04 -7.42 8.34
C LEU A 110 4.65 -7.99 8.08
N ASP A 111 3.71 -7.73 9.00
CA ASP A 111 2.29 -7.74 8.65
C ASP A 111 1.95 -6.44 7.91
N PHE A 112 1.29 -6.57 6.76
CA PHE A 112 0.96 -5.42 5.92
C PHE A 112 0.07 -4.40 6.63
N THR A 113 -1.01 -4.87 7.25
CA THR A 113 -2.07 -4.03 7.77
C THR A 113 -1.59 -3.31 9.01
N ASP A 114 -0.93 -4.03 9.91
CA ASP A 114 -0.42 -3.47 11.16
C ASP A 114 0.71 -2.48 10.90
N THR A 115 1.65 -2.83 10.03
CA THR A 115 2.75 -1.94 9.66
C THR A 115 2.23 -0.67 8.98
N LEU A 116 1.31 -0.81 8.01
CA LEU A 116 0.73 0.34 7.31
C LEU A 116 0.00 1.26 8.28
N ARG A 117 -0.84 0.70 9.16
CA ARG A 117 -1.59 1.47 10.17
C ARG A 117 -0.64 2.29 11.04
N GLN A 118 0.37 1.65 11.64
CA GLN A 118 1.32 2.31 12.52
C GLN A 118 2.06 3.45 11.83
N LEU A 119 2.52 3.24 10.59
CA LEU A 119 3.21 4.28 9.83
C LEU A 119 2.28 5.48 9.53
N LEU A 120 1.02 5.23 9.17
CA LEU A 120 0.05 6.30 8.93
C LEU A 120 -0.31 7.05 10.21
N GLU A 121 -0.46 6.37 11.34
CA GLU A 121 -0.71 6.99 12.64
C GLU A 121 0.43 7.91 13.06
N VAL A 122 1.69 7.46 12.90
CA VAL A 122 2.88 8.27 13.19
C VAL A 122 2.94 9.50 12.29
N LEU A 123 2.70 9.34 10.99
CA LEU A 123 2.70 10.46 10.04
C LEU A 123 1.60 11.48 10.37
N LEU A 124 0.36 11.02 10.58
CA LEU A 124 -0.77 11.89 10.87
C LEU A 124 -0.55 12.65 12.18
N THR A 125 -0.14 11.95 13.24
CA THR A 125 0.12 12.56 14.54
C THR A 125 1.25 13.58 14.46
N GLY A 126 2.32 13.28 13.74
CA GLY A 126 3.43 14.22 13.53
C GLY A 126 3.02 15.49 12.77
N LEU A 127 2.13 15.37 11.78
CA LEU A 127 1.58 16.53 11.06
C LEU A 127 0.70 17.39 11.98
N LEU A 128 -0.16 16.77 12.79
CA LEU A 128 -1.02 17.47 13.75
C LEU A 128 -0.22 18.17 14.85
N ALA A 129 0.81 17.51 15.38
CA ALA A 129 1.69 18.09 16.40
C ALA A 129 2.41 19.34 15.88
N ARG A 130 2.91 19.31 14.64
CA ARG A 130 3.56 20.47 14.02
C ARG A 130 2.59 21.64 13.79
N ALA A 131 1.31 21.37 13.54
CA ALA A 131 0.31 22.43 13.38
C ALA A 131 -0.04 23.13 14.71
N SER A 132 0.30 22.51 15.84
CA SER A 132 -0.05 22.97 17.19
C SER A 132 1.08 23.74 17.89
N GLY A 133 2.29 23.79 17.31
CA GLY A 133 3.47 24.48 17.86
C GLY A 133 3.94 25.60 16.95
#